data_AF-A0A964IRG2-F1
#
_entry.id   AF-A0A964IRG2-F1
#
_cell.length_a   1.000
_cell.length_b   1.000
_cell.length_c   1.000
_cell.angle_alpha   90.00
_cell.angle_beta   90.00
_cell.angle_gamma   90.00
#
_symmetry.space_group_name_H-M   'P 1'
#
loop_
_entity.id
_entity.type
_entity.pdbx_description
1 polymer ?
#
loop_
_entity_poly.entity_id
_entity_poly.type
_entity_poly.pdbx_seq_one_letter_code
_entity_poly.pdbx_strand_id
1 'polypeptide(L)'
;MVIFDCNGVLVDSEPLATAIVSQEFIRVGFALTPDIVARYFTGRRPADMFADVEIAAGRKLPPDFPATVASATLRRFRAELRATKHAAYALS
;
A
#
# COMPACT_ATOMS: atom_id res chain seq x y z
N MET A 1 -3.95 -13.93 7.34
CA MET A 1 -5.09 -13.10 7.79
C MET A 1 -4.86 -11.68 7.30
N VAL A 2 -5.34 -11.38 6.09
CA VAL A 2 -5.44 -10.03 5.55
C VAL A 2 -6.88 -9.64 5.81
N ILE A 3 -7.13 -8.69 6.70
CA ILE A 3 -8.48 -8.23 7.00
C ILE A 3 -8.89 -7.32 5.85
N PHE A 4 -9.54 -7.90 4.84
CA PHE A 4 -10.50 -7.17 3.99
C PHE A 4 -11.81 -7.14 4.78
N ASP A 5 -12.28 -5.94 5.13
CA ASP A 5 -13.59 -5.79 5.77
C ASP A 5 -14.70 -5.84 4.72
N CYS A 6 -15.74 -6.62 5.04
CA CYS A 6 -16.85 -7.04 4.20
C CYS A 6 -17.94 -5.98 4.01
N ASN A 7 -17.59 -4.71 3.93
CA ASN A 7 -18.53 -3.68 3.51
C ASN A 7 -17.83 -2.86 2.44
N GLY A 8 -18.33 -2.91 1.20
CA GLY A 8 -17.82 -2.21 0.02
C GLY A 8 -17.89 -0.67 0.09
N VAL A 9 -17.61 -0.10 1.27
CA VAL A 9 -17.45 1.32 1.58
C VAL A 9 -15.96 1.58 1.86
N LEU A 10 -15.08 1.10 0.97
CA LEU A 10 -13.63 1.38 0.97
C LEU A 10 -13.17 1.65 -0.47
N VAL A 11 -14.00 2.33 -1.26
CA VAL A 11 -13.72 2.67 -2.66
C VAL A 11 -12.55 3.68 -2.77
N ASP A 12 -12.19 4.39 -1.69
CA ASP A 12 -11.11 5.39 -1.69
C ASP A 12 -9.76 4.90 -1.11
N SER A 13 -9.65 3.64 -0.69
CA SER A 13 -8.44 3.12 0.00
C SER A 13 -7.37 2.53 -0.91
N GLU A 14 -7.74 2.14 -2.12
CA GLU A 14 -6.79 1.58 -3.11
C GLU A 14 -5.79 2.61 -3.66
N PRO A 15 -6.18 3.86 -3.99
CA PRO A 15 -5.24 4.89 -4.44
C PRO A 15 -4.21 5.24 -3.36
N LEU A 16 -4.64 5.25 -2.09
CA LEU A 16 -3.74 5.54 -0.98
C LEU A 16 -2.71 4.43 -0.78
N ALA A 17 -3.16 3.18 -0.73
CA ALA A 17 -2.28 2.03 -0.51
C ALA A 17 -1.22 1.94 -1.62
N THR A 18 -1.63 2.13 -2.87
CA THR A 18 -0.73 2.10 -4.03
C THR A 18 0.27 3.26 -4.03
N ALA A 19 -0.15 4.45 -3.61
CA ALA A 19 0.74 5.59 -3.44
C ALA A 19 1.80 5.36 -2.34
N ILE A 20 1.42 4.79 -1.20
CA ILE A 20 2.37 4.47 -0.12
C ILE A 20 3.41 3.47 -0.59
N VAL A 21 2.97 2.37 -1.21
CA VAL A 21 3.88 1.32 -1.68
C VAL A 21 4.83 1.86 -2.74
N SER A 22 4.31 2.66 -3.69
CA SER A 22 5.12 3.38 -4.69
C SER A 22 6.20 4.25 -4.03
N GLN A 23 5.85 5.01 -2.99
CA GLN A 23 6.82 5.84 -2.26
C GLN A 23 7.90 5.01 -1.57
N GLU A 24 7.54 3.90 -0.93
CA GLU A 24 8.53 3.04 -0.28
C GLU A 24 9.48 2.39 -1.30
N PHE A 25 8.98 1.99 -2.47
CA PHE A 25 9.83 1.52 -3.56
C PHE A 25 10.81 2.60 -4.05
N ILE A 26 10.34 3.83 -4.25
CA ILE A 26 11.18 4.95 -4.68
C ILE A 26 12.28 5.22 -3.66
N ARG A 27 11.98 5.13 -2.36
CA ARG A 27 12.98 5.30 -1.28
C ARG A 27 14.10 4.29 -1.33
N VAL A 28 13.80 3.05 -1.71
CA VAL A 28 14.82 2.00 -1.87
C VAL A 28 15.43 1.96 -3.27
N GLY A 29 15.09 2.93 -4.13
CA GLY A 29 15.70 3.13 -5.44
C GLY A 29 15.01 2.41 -6.60
N PHE A 30 13.72 2.11 -6.48
CA PHE A 30 12.90 1.50 -7.52
C PHE A 30 11.82 2.49 -7.96
N ALA A 31 11.91 2.95 -9.21
CA ALA A 31 10.97 3.92 -9.78
C ALA A 31 9.65 3.24 -10.19
N LEU A 32 8.84 2.86 -9.19
CA LEU A 32 7.52 2.27 -9.39
C LEU A 32 6.45 3.34 -9.19
N THR A 33 5.66 3.63 -10.22
CA THR A 33 4.52 4.56 -10.11
C THR A 33 3.33 3.90 -9.41
N PRO A 34 2.43 4.67 -8.77
CA PRO A 34 1.22 4.12 -8.16
C PRO A 34 0.36 3.31 -9.14
N ASP A 35 0.32 3.69 -10.41
CA ASP A 35 -0.46 3.01 -11.46
C ASP A 35 0.04 1.59 -11.74
N ILE A 36 1.37 1.45 -11.87
CA ILE A 36 2.05 0.16 -11.95
C ILE A 36 1.72 -0.65 -10.69
N VAL A 37 1.91 -0.05 -9.50
CA VAL A 37 1.62 -0.73 -8.24
C VAL A 37 0.17 -1.23 -8.20
N ALA A 38 -0.81 -0.40 -8.57
CA ALA A 38 -2.22 -0.77 -8.63
C ALA A 38 -2.45 -1.98 -9.55
N ARG A 39 -1.87 -1.95 -10.75
CA ARG A 39 -1.98 -3.05 -11.73
C ARG A 39 -1.43 -4.37 -11.20
N TYR A 40 -0.37 -4.35 -10.39
CA TYR A 40 0.26 -5.55 -9.84
C TYR A 40 -0.27 -5.96 -8.45
N PHE A 41 -0.83 -5.04 -7.66
CA PHE A 41 -1.47 -5.33 -6.37
C PHE A 41 -2.88 -5.90 -6.53
N THR A 42 -3.59 -5.55 -7.61
CA THR A 42 -4.98 -5.98 -7.80
C THR A 42 -5.04 -7.48 -8.05
N GLY A 43 -5.65 -8.23 -7.11
CA GLY A 43 -5.92 -9.66 -7.26
C GLY A 43 -4.70 -10.59 -7.11
N ARG A 44 -3.53 -10.07 -6.71
CA ARG A 44 -2.30 -10.86 -6.51
C ARG A 44 -1.77 -10.71 -5.08
N ARG A 45 -0.94 -11.65 -4.65
CA ARG A 45 -0.29 -11.56 -3.33
C ARG A 45 0.88 -10.58 -3.42
N PRO A 46 1.06 -9.68 -2.43
CA PRO A 46 2.18 -8.72 -2.42
C PRO A 46 3.56 -9.37 -2.55
N ALA A 47 3.73 -10.59 -2.04
CA ALA A 47 4.97 -11.36 -2.15
C ALA A 47 5.34 -11.68 -3.60
N ASP A 48 4.36 -12.00 -4.45
CA ASP A 48 4.58 -12.30 -5.86
C ASP A 48 5.05 -11.02 -6.59
N MET A 49 4.45 -9.87 -6.26
CA MET A 49 4.91 -8.58 -6.81
C MET A 49 6.34 -8.23 -6.38
N PHE A 50 6.72 -8.42 -5.11
CA PHE A 50 8.09 -8.15 -4.67
C PHE A 50 9.10 -9.01 -5.45
N ALA A 51 8.80 -10.29 -5.66
CA ALA A 51 9.64 -11.17 -6.48
C ALA A 51 9.73 -10.68 -7.93
N ASP A 52 8.61 -10.29 -8.55
CA ASP A 52 8.58 -9.75 -9.91
C ASP A 52 9.44 -8.48 -10.05
N VAL A 53 9.37 -7.58 -9.05
CA VAL A 53 10.19 -6.36 -9.02
C VAL A 53 11.67 -6.68 -8.88
N GLU A 54 12.05 -7.64 -8.03
CA GLU A 54 13.44 -8.07 -7.90
C GLU A 54 13.99 -8.67 -9.20
N ILE A 55 13.19 -9.49 -9.88
CA ILE A 55 13.53 -10.10 -11.17
C ILE A 55 13.69 -9.02 -12.23
N ALA A 56 12.72 -8.11 -12.35
CA ALA A 56 12.72 -7.05 -13.36
C ALA A 56 13.87 -6.05 -13.16
N ALA A 57 14.19 -5.71 -11.91
CA ALA A 57 15.26 -4.78 -11.59
C ALA A 57 16.64 -5.44 -11.54
N GLY A 58 16.73 -6.78 -11.54
CA GLY A 58 17.97 -7.52 -11.38
C GLY A 58 18.66 -7.30 -10.03
N ARG A 59 17.94 -6.83 -9.02
CA ARG A 59 18.46 -6.49 -7.69
C ARG A 59 17.46 -6.86 -6.61
N LYS A 60 17.98 -7.28 -5.45
CA LYS A 60 17.16 -7.64 -4.29
C LYS A 60 16.60 -6.42 -3.57
N LEU A 61 15.37 -6.56 -3.07
CA LEU A 61 14.79 -5.61 -2.14
C LEU A 61 15.45 -5.81 -0.76
N PRO A 62 15.45 -4.79 0.10
CA PRO A 62 15.89 -4.98 1.49
C PRO A 62 15.09 -6.09 2.18
N PRO A 63 15.71 -6.90 3.06
CA PRO A 63 15.04 -8.03 3.71
C PRO A 63 13.82 -7.60 4.53
N ASP A 64 13.85 -6.41 5.12
CA ASP A 64 12.76 -5.85 5.92
C ASP A 64 11.76 -5.02 5.10
N PHE A 65 11.89 -5.00 3.77
CA PHE A 65 11.05 -4.17 2.91
C PHE A 65 9.56 -4.52 2.99
N PRO A 66 9.14 -5.81 2.95
CA PRO A 66 7.73 -6.16 3.11
C PRO A 66 7.14 -5.68 4.45
N ALA A 67 7.91 -5.81 5.54
CA ALA A 67 7.51 -5.34 6.86
C ALA A 67 7.42 -3.81 6.93
N THR A 68 8.36 -3.11 6.28
CA THR A 68 8.38 -1.65 6.17
C THR A 68 7.13 -1.13 5.45
N VAL A 69 6.81 -1.73 4.30
CA VAL A 69 5.62 -1.39 3.51
C VAL A 69 4.33 -1.65 4.30
N ALA A 70 4.22 -2.80 4.98
CA ALA A 70 3.05 -3.13 5.81
C ALA A 70 2.88 -2.14 6.97
N SER A 71 3.97 -1.78 7.65
CA SER A 71 3.96 -0.79 8.74
C SER A 71 3.59 0.61 8.25
N ALA A 72 4.14 1.05 7.12
CA ALA A 72 3.82 2.33 6.50
C ALA A 72 2.34 2.42 6.11
N THR A 73 1.83 1.36 5.49
CA THR A 73 0.43 1.23 5.06
C THR A 73 -0.49 1.31 6.28
N LEU A 74 -0.26 0.50 7.30
CA LEU A 74 -1.06 0.49 8.53
C LEU A 74 -1.05 1.85 9.26
N ARG A 75 0.11 2.50 9.33
CA ARG A 75 0.25 3.82 9.95
C ARG A 75 -0.60 4.86 9.25
N ARG A 76 -0.61 4.86 7.91
CA ARG A 76 -1.39 5.80 7.12
C ARG A 76 -2.89 5.52 7.20
N PHE A 77 -3.29 4.25 7.11
CA PHE A 77 -4.68 3.84 7.33
C PHE A 77 -5.19 4.29 8.69
N ARG A 78 -4.42 4.11 9.77
CA ARG A 78 -4.81 4.59 11.11
C ARG A 78 -4.95 6.11 11.18
N ALA A 79 -4.11 6.86 10.47
CA ALA A 79 -4.20 8.31 10.42
C ALA A 79 -5.47 8.78 9.69
N GLU A 80 -5.82 8.13 8.57
CA GLU A 80 -7.02 8.46 7.81
C GLU A 80 -8.31 8.02 8.50
N LEU A 81 -8.34 6.82 9.09
CA LEU A 81 -9.44 6.37 9.94
C LEU A 81 -9.71 7.34 11.09
N ARG A 82 -8.66 7.97 11.67
CA ARG A 82 -8.83 9.04 12.64
C ARG A 82 -9.41 10.29 12.00
N ALA A 83 -8.90 10.74 10.87
CA ALA A 83 -9.41 11.92 10.17
C ALA A 83 -10.90 11.80 9.84
N THR A 84 -11.34 10.65 9.31
CA THR A 84 -12.76 10.40 8.99
C THR A 84 -13.65 10.36 10.24
N LYS A 85 -13.17 9.76 11.35
CA LYS A 85 -13.90 9.79 12.63
C LYS A 85 -14.10 11.21 13.18
N HIS A 86 -13.14 12.12 12.98
CA HIS A 86 -13.29 13.51 13.38
C HIS A 86 -14.15 14.31 12.38
N ALA A 87 -14.07 14.00 11.09
CA ALA A 87 -14.89 14.63 10.05
C ALA A 87 -16.38 14.31 10.21
N ALA A 88 -16.72 13.08 10.59
CA ALA A 88 -18.10 12.68 10.88
C ALA A 88 -18.71 13.43 12.08
N TYR A 89 -17.89 13.98 12.98
CA TYR A 89 -18.34 14.78 14.13
C TYR A 89 -18.57 16.26 13.77
N ALA A 90 -18.12 16.72 12.60
CA ALA A 90 -18.22 18.12 12.18
C ALA A 90 -19.50 18.46 11.38
N LEU A 91 -20.42 17.50 11.23
CA LEU A 91 -21.69 17.66 10.50
C LEU A 91 -22.94 17.59 11.41
N SER A 92 -22.79 17.82 12.72
CA SER A 92 -23.93 18.00 13.65
C SER A 92 -24.49 19.42 13.62
#